data_AF-A0A640QDM7-F1
#
_entry.id   AF-A0A640QDM7-F1
#
_cell.length_a   1.000
_cell.length_b   1.000
_cell.length_c   1.000
_cell.angle_alpha   90.00
_cell.angle_beta   90.00
_cell.angle_gamma   90.00
#
_symmetry.space_group_name_H-M   'P 1'
#
loop_
_entity.id
_entity.type
_entity.pdbx_description
1 polymer ?
#
loop_
_entity_poly.entity_id
_entity_poly.type
_entity_poly.pdbx_seq_one_letter_code
_entity_poly.pdbx_strand_id
1 'polypeptide(L)'
;MSDVGRLVDILNQPSVTQFLSTKIPSPYTREDAMWWVQEGSKEGFIRAVEYDGELVGCIGVNPGNFEYERAGEVGYWLCSSHWRKGLIGGLGVYGPKPHRGPFIHIDTRGIKAR
;
A
#
# COMPACT_ATOMS: atom_id res chain seq x y z
N MET A 1 7.41 1.49 -14.08
CA MET A 1 7.90 0.16 -14.52
C MET A 1 8.75 -0.53 -13.45
N SER A 2 9.41 0.21 -12.55
CA SER A 2 10.13 -0.38 -11.39
C SER A 2 9.20 -1.08 -10.38
N ASP A 3 7.97 -0.61 -10.25
CA ASP A 3 7.07 -1.03 -9.16
C ASP A 3 6.55 -2.45 -9.35
N VAL A 4 6.40 -2.89 -10.60
CA VAL A 4 5.99 -4.27 -10.95
C VAL A 4 7.00 -5.29 -10.43
N GLY A 5 8.30 -5.04 -10.60
CA GLY A 5 9.35 -5.94 -10.10
C GLY A 5 9.34 -6.00 -8.57
N ARG A 6 9.28 -4.84 -7.92
CA ARG A 6 9.24 -4.75 -6.45
C ARG A 6 8.00 -5.43 -5.86
N LEU A 7 6.83 -5.29 -6.48
CA LEU A 7 5.62 -5.98 -6.04
C LEU A 7 5.82 -7.49 -6.03
N VAL A 8 6.34 -8.05 -7.12
CA VAL A 8 6.65 -9.49 -7.23
C VAL A 8 7.65 -9.91 -6.15
N ASP A 9 8.73 -9.14 -5.96
CA ASP A 9 9.76 -9.47 -4.97
C ASP A 9 9.23 -9.41 -3.53
N ILE A 10 8.37 -8.45 -3.21
CA ILE A 10 7.85 -8.27 -1.85
C ILE A 10 6.71 -9.24 -1.57
N LEU A 11 5.78 -9.41 -2.49
CA LEU A 11 4.58 -10.27 -2.33
C LEU A 11 4.84 -11.75 -2.54
N ASN A 12 6.10 -12.14 -2.76
CA ASN A 12 6.54 -13.53 -2.65
C ASN A 12 7.43 -13.79 -1.42
N GLN A 13 7.69 -12.77 -0.58
CA GLN A 13 8.42 -12.97 0.68
C GLN A 13 7.49 -13.56 1.75
N PRO A 14 7.82 -14.73 2.33
CA PRO A 14 7.02 -15.34 3.40
C PRO A 14 6.86 -14.44 4.64
N SER A 15 7.85 -13.57 4.89
CA SER A 15 7.77 -12.57 5.97
C SER A 15 6.60 -11.60 5.76
N VAL A 16 6.24 -11.28 4.52
CA VAL A 16 5.15 -10.36 4.19
C VAL A 16 3.85 -11.13 3.96
N THR A 17 3.87 -12.19 3.16
CA THR A 17 2.66 -12.91 2.74
C THR A 17 1.93 -13.64 3.86
N GLN A 18 2.61 -14.04 4.93
CA GLN A 18 1.98 -14.71 6.07
C GLN A 18 0.92 -13.86 6.79
N PHE A 19 0.96 -12.54 6.61
CA PHE A 19 0.01 -11.60 7.20
C PHE A 19 -1.03 -11.08 6.19
N LEU A 20 -0.95 -11.53 4.93
CA LEU A 20 -1.86 -11.09 3.87
C LEU A 20 -3.11 -11.96 3.81
N SER A 21 -4.19 -11.35 3.33
CA SER A 21 -5.42 -12.07 3.01
C SER A 21 -5.20 -13.04 1.85
N THR A 22 -5.98 -14.13 1.84
CA THR A 22 -6.07 -15.09 0.72
C THR A 22 -6.54 -14.47 -0.60
N LYS A 23 -7.02 -13.22 -0.57
CA LYS A 23 -7.33 -12.44 -1.78
C LYS A 23 -6.08 -12.09 -2.60
N ILE A 24 -4.89 -12.07 -1.99
CA ILE A 24 -3.64 -11.83 -2.71
C ILE A 24 -3.20 -13.15 -3.34
N PRO A 25 -3.00 -13.21 -4.67
CA PRO A 25 -2.49 -14.39 -5.35
C PRO A 25 -1.15 -14.85 -4.76
N SER A 26 -1.00 -16.17 -4.61
CA SER A 26 0.25 -16.79 -4.18
C SER A 26 0.49 -18.06 -5.02
N PRO A 27 1.58 -18.14 -5.81
CA PRO A 27 2.64 -17.13 -5.96
C PRO A 27 2.14 -15.86 -6.66
N TYR A 28 2.69 -14.71 -6.28
CA TYR A 28 2.32 -13.42 -6.87
C TYR A 28 3.10 -13.21 -8.17
N THR A 29 2.39 -13.09 -9.29
CA THR A 29 3.01 -13.07 -10.63
C THR A 29 3.27 -11.66 -11.15
N ARG A 30 4.01 -11.56 -12.26
CA ARG A 30 4.24 -10.28 -12.93
C ARG A 30 2.95 -9.72 -13.52
N GLU A 31 2.09 -10.58 -14.04
CA GLU A 31 0.76 -10.25 -14.54
C GLU A 31 -0.09 -9.64 -13.43
N ASP A 32 -0.11 -10.24 -12.23
CA ASP A 32 -0.82 -9.71 -11.07
C ASP A 32 -0.31 -8.31 -10.68
N ALA A 33 1.02 -8.14 -10.66
CA ALA A 33 1.66 -6.87 -10.37
C ALA A 33 1.34 -5.80 -11.43
N MET A 34 1.33 -6.15 -12.72
CA MET A 34 0.97 -5.25 -13.81
C MET A 34 -0.49 -4.81 -13.71
N TRP A 35 -1.39 -5.77 -13.46
CA TRP A 35 -2.81 -5.47 -13.24
C TRP A 35 -3.00 -4.54 -12.03
N TRP A 36 -2.31 -4.80 -10.91
CA TRP A 36 -2.43 -3.97 -9.72
C TRP A 36 -1.95 -2.53 -9.97
N VAL A 37 -0.81 -2.35 -10.64
CA VAL A 37 -0.31 -1.00 -10.98
C VAL A 37 -1.25 -0.27 -11.94
N GLN A 38 -1.89 -0.98 -12.87
CA GLN A 38 -2.76 -0.36 -13.88
C GLN A 38 -4.17 -0.08 -13.37
N GLU A 39 -4.74 -1.00 -12.59
CA GLU A 39 -6.14 -1.03 -12.22
C GLU A 39 -6.35 -1.12 -10.71
N GLY A 40 -5.81 -2.15 -10.05
CA GLY A 40 -6.10 -2.44 -8.64
C GLY A 40 -5.69 -1.34 -7.66
N SER A 41 -4.65 -0.56 -7.98
CA SER A 41 -4.21 0.60 -7.19
C SER A 41 -5.11 1.84 -7.34
N LYS A 42 -6.01 1.85 -8.31
CA LYS A 42 -6.99 2.92 -8.55
C LYS A 42 -8.36 2.58 -7.99
N GLU A 43 -8.59 1.30 -7.65
CA GLU A 43 -9.86 0.81 -7.15
C GLU A 43 -10.04 1.17 -5.66
N GLY A 44 -11.22 1.71 -5.34
CA GLY A 44 -11.59 2.08 -3.97
C GLY A 44 -10.58 3.00 -3.28
N PHE A 45 -10.29 2.69 -2.01
CA PHE A 45 -9.38 3.47 -1.16
C PHE A 45 -8.00 2.80 -1.02
N ILE A 46 -7.54 2.09 -2.06
CA ILE A 46 -6.24 1.42 -2.08
C ILE A 46 -5.18 2.38 -2.60
N ARG A 47 -4.03 2.50 -1.93
CA ARG A 47 -2.91 3.36 -2.34
C ARG A 47 -1.56 2.70 -2.10
N ALA A 48 -0.65 2.95 -3.04
CA ALA A 48 0.75 2.64 -2.90
C ALA A 48 1.38 3.45 -1.78
N VAL A 49 2.28 2.82 -1.04
CA VAL A 49 3.07 3.45 0.01
C VAL A 49 4.49 3.57 -0.52
N GLU A 50 4.94 4.81 -0.70
CA GLU A 50 6.28 5.13 -1.18
C GLU A 50 7.15 5.73 -0.08
N TYR A 51 8.42 5.36 -0.07
CA TYR A 51 9.45 5.93 0.79
C TYR A 51 10.71 6.16 -0.04
N ASP A 52 11.22 7.39 -0.03
CA ASP A 52 12.39 7.82 -0.83
C ASP A 52 12.25 7.54 -2.34
N GLY A 53 11.04 7.72 -2.88
CA GLY A 53 10.73 7.47 -4.29
C GLY A 53 10.61 6.00 -4.68
N GLU A 54 10.63 5.09 -3.69
CA GLU A 54 10.49 3.67 -3.91
C GLU A 54 9.19 3.10 -3.34
N LEU A 55 8.55 2.18 -4.08
CA LEU A 55 7.43 1.41 -3.55
C LEU A 55 7.90 0.53 -2.37
N VAL A 56 7.32 0.75 -1.21
CA VAL A 56 7.62 -0.01 0.01
C VAL A 56 6.38 -0.67 0.62
N GLY A 57 5.19 -0.46 0.06
CA GLY A 57 3.99 -1.13 0.53
C GLY A 57 2.69 -0.70 -0.13
N CYS A 58 1.60 -1.03 0.53
CA CYS A 58 0.24 -0.63 0.16
C CYS A 58 -0.62 -0.46 1.40
N ILE A 59 -1.57 0.46 1.35
CA ILE A 59 -2.65 0.62 2.33
C ILE A 59 -3.98 0.69 1.59
N GLY A 60 -5.01 0.06 2.13
CA GLY A 60 -6.36 0.10 1.62
C GLY A 60 -7.39 0.21 2.73
N VAL A 61 -8.52 0.82 2.42
CA VAL A 61 -9.70 0.82 3.27
C VAL A 61 -10.84 0.09 2.57
N ASN A 62 -11.36 -0.94 3.20
CA ASN A 62 -12.60 -1.59 2.80
C ASN A 62 -13.73 -1.00 3.64
N PRO A 63 -14.60 -0.13 3.08
CA PRO A 63 -15.74 0.39 3.81
C PRO A 63 -16.70 -0.75 4.19
N GLY A 64 -17.26 -0.69 5.40
CA GLY A 64 -18.32 -1.59 5.83
C GLY A 64 -19.61 -1.32 5.06
N ASN A 65 -20.47 -2.33 4.98
CA ASN A 65 -21.78 -2.22 4.32
C ASN A 65 -22.92 -2.17 5.35
N PHE A 66 -24.06 -1.63 4.94
CA PHE A 66 -25.29 -1.54 5.75
C PHE A 66 -25.05 -0.83 7.09
N GLU A 67 -25.29 -1.51 8.21
CA GLU A 67 -25.13 -0.96 9.56
C GLU A 67 -23.67 -0.55 9.88
N TYR A 68 -22.71 -1.01 9.08
CA TYR A 68 -21.29 -0.68 9.20
C TYR A 68 -20.81 0.37 8.19
N GLU A 69 -21.71 1.10 7.50
CA GLU A 69 -21.36 2.13 6.51
C GLU A 69 -20.44 3.24 7.04
N ARG A 70 -20.41 3.44 8.37
CA ARG A 70 -19.56 4.42 9.05
C ARG A 70 -18.25 3.83 9.59
N ALA A 71 -18.04 2.54 9.39
CA ALA A 71 -16.83 1.82 9.77
C ALA A 71 -16.12 1.31 8.51
N GLY A 72 -14.81 1.02 8.62
CA GLY A 72 -14.04 0.46 7.54
C GLY A 72 -12.87 -0.34 8.07
N GLU A 73 -12.55 -1.44 7.41
CA GLU A 73 -11.37 -2.24 7.71
C GLU A 73 -10.17 -1.62 6.98
N VAL A 74 -9.14 -1.28 7.74
CA VAL A 74 -7.86 -0.81 7.18
C VAL A 74 -6.93 -2.01 7.03
N GLY A 75 -6.60 -2.35 5.79
CA GLY A 75 -5.59 -3.34 5.46
C GLY A 75 -4.33 -2.67 4.95
N TYR A 76 -3.15 -3.11 5.39
CA TYR A 76 -1.90 -2.61 4.84
C TYR A 76 -0.82 -3.69 4.85
N TRP A 77 0.19 -3.52 4.02
CA TRP A 77 1.42 -4.29 4.08
C TRP A 77 2.62 -3.42 3.72
N LEU A 78 3.77 -3.76 4.28
CA LEU A 78 5.04 -3.09 4.05
C LEU A 78 6.12 -4.13 3.77
N CYS A 79 7.07 -3.77 2.91
CA CYS A 79 8.28 -4.53 2.71
C CYS A 79 9.01 -4.73 4.04
N SER A 80 9.45 -5.97 4.29
CA SER A 80 10.13 -6.38 5.52
C SER A 80 11.37 -5.53 5.85
N SER A 81 12.09 -5.05 4.82
CA SER A 81 13.27 -4.17 4.95
C SER A 81 12.99 -2.79 5.55
N HIS A 82 11.71 -2.44 5.67
CA HIS A 82 11.23 -1.15 6.16
C HIS A 82 10.49 -1.25 7.51
N TRP A 83 10.45 -2.43 8.11
CA TRP A 83 9.84 -2.63 9.42
C TRP A 83 10.66 -2.00 10.55
N ARG A 84 10.00 -1.65 11.66
CA ARG A 84 10.60 -1.04 12.87
C ARG A 84 11.34 0.30 12.64
N LYS A 85 11.23 0.91 11.46
CA LYS A 85 11.76 2.25 11.15
C LYS A 85 10.80 3.40 11.52
N GLY A 86 9.76 3.13 12.32
CA GLY A 86 8.76 4.13 12.70
C GLY A 86 7.76 4.52 11.60
N LEU A 87 7.85 3.90 10.42
CA LEU A 87 7.04 4.24 9.25
C LEU A 87 5.52 4.13 9.48
N ILE A 88 5.08 3.09 10.21
CA ILE A 88 3.65 2.92 10.55
C ILE A 88 3.18 3.97 11.56
N GLY A 89 4.04 4.35 12.52
CA GLY A 89 3.71 5.38 13.52
C GLY A 89 3.59 6.79 12.94
N GLY A 90 4.18 7.03 11.75
CA GLY A 90 4.05 8.27 10.99
C GLY A 90 3.03 8.20 9.85
N LEU A 91 2.21 7.15 9.75
CA LEU A 91 1.24 7.02 8.66
C LEU A 91 0.05 7.96 8.89
N GLY A 92 -0.03 9.04 8.11
CA GLY A 92 -1.15 9.98 8.11
C GLY A 92 -1.68 10.18 6.70
N VAL A 93 -3.00 10.16 6.52
CA VAL A 93 -3.65 10.54 5.26
C VAL A 93 -3.76 12.07 5.24
N TYR A 94 -2.98 12.74 4.39
CA TYR A 94 -2.87 14.22 4.39
C TYR A 94 -3.46 14.91 3.16
N GLY A 95 -3.96 16.14 3.40
CA GLY A 95 -4.13 17.20 2.41
C GLY A 95 -2.86 18.08 2.26
N PRO A 96 -2.93 19.22 1.55
CA PRO A 96 -1.81 19.84 0.82
C PRO A 96 -0.79 20.65 1.66
N LYS A 97 -0.35 20.21 2.83
CA LYS A 97 0.72 20.90 3.59
C LYS A 97 1.84 19.96 4.06
N PRO A 98 3.12 20.37 3.99
CA PRO A 98 4.24 19.55 4.45
C PRO A 98 4.57 19.80 5.93
N HIS A 99 4.94 18.73 6.65
CA HIS A 99 5.48 18.75 8.01
C HIS A 99 6.77 17.90 8.08
N ARG A 100 7.65 18.18 9.06
CA ARG A 100 9.01 17.61 9.20
C ARG A 100 9.02 16.36 10.11
N GLY A 101 9.30 15.19 9.52
CA GLY A 101 9.46 13.87 10.17
C GLY A 101 9.55 12.76 9.09
N PRO A 102 9.92 11.50 9.43
CA PRO A 102 9.84 10.38 8.48
C PRO A 102 8.37 10.02 8.25
N PHE A 103 7.78 10.56 7.20
CA PHE A 103 6.39 10.32 6.82
C PHE A 103 6.35 9.44 5.57
N ILE A 104 5.44 8.48 5.55
CA ILE A 104 5.01 7.83 4.31
C ILE A 104 4.01 8.76 3.64
N HIS A 105 4.27 9.10 2.38
CA HIS A 105 3.31 9.82 1.56
C HIS A 105 2.28 8.83 1.00
N ILE A 106 1.01 9.05 1.33
CA ILE A 106 -0.13 8.35 0.72
C ILE A 106 -0.82 9.36 -0.20
N ASP A 107 -0.56 9.29 -1.50
CA ASP A 107 -1.23 10.14 -2.48
C ASP A 107 -2.65 9.63 -2.74
N THR A 108 -3.64 10.29 -2.14
CA THR A 108 -5.06 9.94 -2.31
C THR A 108 -5.67 10.42 -3.64
N ARG A 109 -4.94 11.24 -4.42
CA ARG A 109 -5.48 11.95 -5.60
C ARG A 109 -4.98 11.41 -6.94
N GLY A 110 -4.06 10.45 -6.95
CA GLY A 110 -3.50 9.87 -8.17
C GLY A 110 -2.60 10.82 -8.96
N ILE A 111 -2.06 11.85 -8.31
CA ILE A 111 -1.09 12.78 -8.88
C ILE A 111 0.13 12.81 -7.96
N LYS A 112 1.24 12.26 -8.48
CA LYS A 112 2.56 12.19 -7.83
C LYS A 112 2.79 13.40 -6.90
N ALA A 113 2.83 13.14 -5.59
CA ALA A 113 3.11 14.17 -4.60
C ALA A 113 4.48 14.79 -4.91
N ARG A 114 4.51 16.12 -5.10
CA ARG A 114 5.73 16.90 -5.29
C ARG A 114 6.43 17.13 -3.95
#